data_AF-A0A920P490-F1
#
_entry.id   AF-A0A920P490-F1
#
_cell.length_a   1.000
_cell.length_b   1.000
_cell.length_c   1.000
_cell.angle_alpha   90.00
_cell.angle_beta   90.00
_cell.angle_gamma   90.00
#
_symmetry.space_group_name_H-M   'P 1'
#
loop_
_entity.id
_entity.type
_entity.pdbx_description
1 polymer ?
#
loop_
_entity_poly.entity_id
_entity_poly.type
_entity_poly.pdbx_seq_one_letter_code
_entity_poly.pdbx_strand_id
1 'polypeptide(L)'
;MLIVMKNSASAEQIHAVVGVVKDMGYDATPIPGGQRTAIGIIGNDGGISSDRLAGLEGVLELIPVTHPYKQVSREWQDEDTVISLPNGTKIGGLDLVLMAGPCSVENEREILDIAHRVKDVGATVLRGGAFKPRSSPYSFQGLGLQGLEFLARAREETGLAVVTEALDPDGVDLVVQYADIVQIGARNMKELCTSA
;
A
#
# COMPACT_ATOMS: atom_id res chain seq x y z
N MET A 1 -18.20 13.96 0.57
CA MET A 1 -17.71 14.83 -0.53
C MET A 1 -18.66 16.00 -0.65
N LEU A 2 -18.15 17.19 -0.94
CA LEU A 2 -18.91 18.40 -1.17
C LEU A 2 -18.74 18.79 -2.64
N ILE A 3 -19.84 18.96 -3.37
CA ILE A 3 -19.85 19.48 -4.73
C ILE A 3 -20.10 20.98 -4.63
N VAL A 4 -19.16 21.80 -5.08
CA VAL A 4 -19.34 23.25 -5.16
C VAL A 4 -19.92 23.58 -6.52
N MET A 5 -21.08 24.24 -6.57
CA MET A 5 -21.69 24.70 -7.82
C MET A 5 -21.13 26.06 -8.24
N LYS A 6 -21.15 26.36 -9.53
CA LYS A 6 -20.88 27.70 -10.09
C LYS A 6 -21.91 28.69 -9.55
N ASN A 7 -21.53 29.98 -9.40
CA ASN A 7 -22.47 31.03 -8.96
C ASN A 7 -23.71 31.13 -9.85
N SER A 8 -23.54 30.85 -11.15
CA SER A 8 -24.59 30.92 -12.17
C SER A 8 -25.37 29.61 -12.34
N ALA A 9 -25.17 28.63 -11.46
CA ALA A 9 -25.82 27.33 -11.60
C ALA A 9 -27.33 27.46 -11.45
N SER A 10 -28.09 26.98 -12.43
CA SER A 10 -29.55 26.99 -12.40
C SER A 10 -30.09 25.95 -11.43
N ALA A 11 -31.35 26.11 -11.00
CA ALA A 11 -32.04 25.08 -10.21
C ALA A 11 -32.09 23.72 -10.94
N GLU A 12 -32.23 23.73 -12.27
CA GLU A 12 -32.21 22.53 -13.11
C GLU A 12 -30.84 21.84 -13.06
N GLN A 13 -29.74 22.59 -13.13
CA GLN A 13 -28.38 22.04 -13.02
C GLN A 13 -28.13 21.45 -11.63
N ILE A 14 -28.59 22.12 -10.56
CA ILE A 14 -28.50 21.59 -9.20
C ILE A 14 -29.28 20.28 -9.07
N HIS A 15 -30.52 20.23 -9.59
CA HIS A 15 -31.34 19.01 -9.58
C HIS A 15 -30.72 17.88 -10.40
N ALA A 16 -30.11 18.20 -11.55
CA ALA A 16 -29.42 17.22 -12.39
C ALA A 16 -28.24 16.59 -11.63
N VAL A 17 -27.42 17.40 -10.96
CA VAL A 17 -26.31 16.89 -10.13
C VAL A 17 -26.83 16.02 -8.98
N VAL A 18 -27.88 16.43 -8.28
CA VAL A 18 -28.52 15.63 -7.23
C VAL A 18 -29.03 14.30 -7.78
N GLY A 19 -29.64 14.30 -8.97
CA GLY A 19 -30.11 13.10 -9.65
C GLY A 19 -28.97 12.12 -9.94
N VAL A 20 -27.87 12.61 -10.51
CA VAL A 20 -26.69 11.77 -10.80
C VAL A 20 -26.12 11.14 -9.52
N VAL A 21 -26.05 11.89 -8.42
CA VAL A 21 -25.56 11.35 -7.14
C VAL A 21 -26.49 10.25 -6.61
N LYS A 22 -27.81 10.41 -6.75
CA LYS A 22 -28.80 9.39 -6.39
C LYS A 22 -28.74 8.15 -7.28
N ASP A 23 -28.53 8.33 -8.58
CA ASP A 23 -28.33 7.23 -9.54
C ASP A 23 -27.05 6.43 -9.25
N MET A 24 -26.07 7.06 -8.60
CA MET A 24 -24.86 6.40 -8.11
C MET A 24 -25.08 5.65 -6.78
N GLY A 25 -26.28 5.70 -6.20
CA GLY A 25 -26.63 5.01 -4.96
C GLY A 25 -26.36 5.80 -3.67
N TYR A 26 -26.04 7.10 -3.78
CA TYR A 26 -25.75 7.95 -2.62
C TYR A 26 -26.87 8.97 -2.40
N ASP A 27 -26.97 9.52 -1.19
CA ASP A 27 -27.89 10.63 -0.94
C ASP A 27 -27.19 11.99 -1.14
N ALA A 28 -27.96 12.98 -1.60
CA ALA A 28 -27.46 14.30 -1.95
C ALA A 28 -28.37 15.39 -1.39
N THR A 29 -27.79 16.31 -0.62
CA THR A 29 -28.50 17.44 -0.02
C THR A 29 -27.91 18.76 -0.51
N PRO A 30 -28.68 19.59 -1.23
CA PRO A 30 -28.30 20.97 -1.53
C PRO A 30 -28.21 21.82 -0.27
N ILE A 31 -27.16 22.62 -0.18
CA ILE A 31 -26.85 23.56 0.90
C ILE A 31 -26.71 24.93 0.25
N PRO A 32 -27.79 25.72 0.14
CA PRO A 32 -27.74 27.04 -0.46
C PRO A 32 -26.91 27.99 0.42
N GLY A 33 -25.94 28.68 -0.19
CA GLY A 33 -25.13 29.70 0.44
C GLY A 33 -25.38 31.08 -0.16
N GLY A 34 -24.85 32.13 0.48
CA GLY A 34 -25.06 33.52 0.03
C GLY A 34 -24.44 33.88 -1.33
N GLN A 35 -23.49 33.07 -1.83
CA GLN A 35 -22.85 33.28 -3.13
C GLN A 35 -22.92 32.06 -4.06
N ARG A 36 -22.90 30.84 -3.50
CA ARG A 36 -22.88 29.56 -4.21
C ARG A 36 -23.72 28.55 -3.46
N THR A 37 -24.29 27.60 -4.19
CA THR A 37 -24.86 26.38 -3.62
C THR A 37 -23.77 25.31 -3.55
N ALA A 38 -23.69 24.64 -2.41
CA ALA A 38 -22.93 23.40 -2.28
C ALA A 38 -23.89 22.21 -2.25
N ILE A 39 -23.46 21.02 -2.64
CA ILE A 39 -24.24 19.79 -2.50
C ILE A 39 -23.41 18.83 -1.66
N GLY A 40 -23.92 18.48 -0.47
CA GLY A 40 -23.31 17.48 0.40
C GLY A 40 -23.72 16.09 -0.05
N ILE A 41 -22.73 15.21 -0.28
CA ILE A 41 -22.99 13.79 -0.52
C ILE A 41 -22.88 13.02 0.79
N ILE A 42 -23.96 12.34 1.17
CA ILE A 42 -24.08 11.56 2.40
C ILE A 42 -23.92 10.07 2.07
N GLY A 43 -23.23 9.33 2.95
CA GLY A 43 -22.95 7.90 2.74
C GLY A 43 -21.78 7.62 1.80
N ASN A 44 -20.99 8.64 1.44
CA ASN A 44 -19.79 8.45 0.63
C ASN A 44 -18.66 7.80 1.45
N ASP A 45 -18.41 6.53 1.19
CA ASP A 45 -17.35 5.72 1.77
C ASP A 45 -15.96 5.96 1.12
N GLY A 46 -15.87 6.79 0.09
CA GLY A 46 -14.64 7.10 -0.64
C GLY A 46 -14.63 6.54 -2.07
N GLY A 47 -15.62 5.72 -2.44
CA GLY A 47 -15.71 5.07 -3.76
C GLY A 47 -16.31 5.92 -4.88
N ILE A 48 -16.71 7.18 -4.62
CA ILE A 48 -17.27 8.05 -5.66
C ILE A 48 -16.21 8.41 -6.71
N SER A 49 -16.40 7.94 -7.94
CA SER A 49 -15.67 8.42 -9.11
C SER A 49 -15.97 9.91 -9.31
N SER A 50 -14.95 10.73 -9.05
CA SER A 50 -15.03 12.19 -9.18
C SER A 50 -15.17 12.64 -10.63
N ASP A 51 -14.69 11.84 -11.60
CA ASP A 51 -14.71 12.17 -13.02
C ASP A 51 -16.12 12.39 -13.57
N ARG A 52 -17.07 11.54 -13.16
CA ARG A 52 -18.48 11.63 -13.59
C ARG A 52 -19.15 12.91 -13.10
N LEU A 53 -18.77 13.39 -11.92
CA LEU A 53 -19.35 14.59 -11.30
C LEU A 53 -18.65 15.87 -11.79
N ALA A 54 -17.34 15.82 -12.02
CA ALA A 54 -16.55 16.98 -12.45
C ALA A 54 -16.98 17.48 -13.85
N GLY A 55 -17.48 16.59 -14.71
CA GLY A 55 -17.96 16.92 -16.05
C GLY A 55 -19.39 17.48 -16.11
N LEU A 56 -20.15 17.49 -15.01
CA LEU A 56 -21.53 17.96 -15.02
C LEU A 56 -21.62 19.48 -15.15
N GLU A 57 -22.61 19.94 -15.91
CA GLU A 57 -22.84 21.37 -16.08
C GLU A 57 -23.27 22.02 -14.76
N GLY A 58 -22.72 23.20 -14.48
CA GLY A 58 -22.97 23.91 -13.22
C GLY A 58 -22.05 23.47 -12.07
N VAL A 59 -21.28 22.38 -12.18
CA VAL A 59 -20.26 22.02 -11.19
C VAL A 59 -19.03 22.90 -11.35
N LEU A 60 -18.51 23.41 -10.25
CA LEU A 60 -17.28 24.20 -10.20
C LEU A 60 -16.11 23.37 -9.69
N GLU A 61 -16.30 22.67 -8.59
CA GLU A 61 -15.24 21.95 -7.89
C GLU A 61 -15.82 20.81 -7.05
N LEU A 62 -15.04 19.75 -6.87
CA LEU A 62 -15.34 18.65 -5.96
C LEU A 62 -14.35 18.66 -4.81
N ILE A 63 -14.86 18.83 -3.58
CA ILE A 63 -14.05 18.83 -2.37
C ILE A 63 -14.27 17.48 -1.65
N PRO A 64 -13.27 16.58 -1.63
CA PRO A 64 -13.36 15.38 -0.81
C PRO A 64 -13.42 15.80 0.67
N VAL A 65 -14.43 15.28 1.38
CA VAL A 65 -14.62 15.57 2.83
C VAL A 65 -13.88 14.56 3.69
N THR A 66 -13.60 13.36 3.15
CA THR A 66 -12.80 12.33 3.80
C THR A 66 -11.55 12.07 2.97
N HIS A 67 -10.47 11.70 3.64
CA HIS A 67 -9.24 11.32 2.97
C HIS A 67 -9.43 10.03 2.16
N PRO A 68 -8.76 9.88 1.00
CA PRO A 68 -8.89 8.68 0.15
C PRO A 68 -8.24 7.42 0.75
N TYR A 69 -7.51 7.55 1.86
CA TYR A 69 -6.73 6.48 2.50
C TYR A 69 -7.30 6.08 3.87
N LYS A 70 -8.62 5.88 3.96
CA LYS A 70 -9.33 5.67 5.23
C LYS A 70 -8.70 4.58 6.11
N GLN A 71 -8.55 3.37 5.58
CA GLN A 71 -8.13 2.20 6.38
C GLN A 71 -6.73 2.32 7.02
N VAL A 72 -5.86 3.16 6.48
CA VAL A 72 -4.50 3.39 7.01
C VAL A 72 -4.40 4.68 7.83
N SER A 73 -5.51 5.41 8.01
CA SER A 73 -5.52 6.69 8.73
C SER A 73 -5.79 6.49 10.23
N ARG A 74 -5.23 7.39 11.06
CA ARG A 74 -5.55 7.41 12.51
C ARG A 74 -6.99 7.80 12.81
N GLU A 75 -7.66 8.50 11.89
CA GLU A 75 -9.09 8.78 11.99
C GLU A 75 -9.94 7.49 11.93
N TRP A 76 -9.47 6.50 11.17
CA TRP A 76 -10.11 5.18 11.09
C TRP A 76 -9.71 4.25 12.23
N GLN A 77 -8.42 4.25 12.61
CA GLN A 77 -7.90 3.48 13.72
C GLN A 77 -6.91 4.32 14.52
N ASP A 78 -7.32 4.76 15.70
CA ASP A 78 -6.49 5.63 16.56
C ASP A 78 -5.25 4.88 17.09
N GLU A 79 -5.45 3.61 17.47
CA GLU A 79 -4.43 2.73 18.04
C GLU A 79 -3.37 2.28 17.03
N ASP A 80 -2.14 2.13 17.50
CA ASP A 80 -1.03 1.63 16.67
C ASP A 80 -1.28 0.19 16.20
N THR A 81 -1.08 -0.05 14.90
CA THR A 81 -1.07 -1.41 14.35
C THR A 81 0.26 -2.08 14.68
N VAL A 82 0.21 -3.14 15.49
CA VAL A 82 1.39 -3.93 15.86
C VAL A 82 1.40 -5.26 15.10
N ILE A 83 2.39 -5.46 14.24
CA ILE A 83 2.56 -6.69 13.46
C ILE A 83 3.41 -7.68 14.25
N SER A 84 2.88 -8.86 14.53
CA SER A 84 3.61 -9.93 15.24
C SER A 84 4.11 -10.97 14.24
N LEU A 85 5.43 -11.21 14.21
CA LEU A 85 6.07 -12.22 13.37
C LEU A 85 6.14 -13.58 14.10
N PRO A 86 6.29 -14.70 13.38
CA PRO A 86 6.34 -16.04 13.97
C PRO A 86 7.46 -16.22 15.03
N ASN A 87 8.56 -15.50 14.90
CA ASN A 87 9.67 -15.54 15.86
C ASN A 87 9.45 -14.65 17.11
N GLY A 88 8.27 -14.07 17.28
CA GLY A 88 7.89 -13.22 18.41
C GLY A 88 8.24 -11.73 18.25
N THR A 89 8.91 -11.33 17.16
CA THR A 89 9.20 -9.92 16.88
C THR A 89 7.90 -9.13 16.69
N LYS A 90 7.82 -7.93 17.29
CA LYS A 90 6.69 -7.00 17.15
C LYS A 90 7.12 -5.71 16.45
N ILE A 91 6.55 -5.42 15.29
CA ILE A 91 6.82 -4.20 14.51
C ILE A 91 5.69 -3.20 14.77
N GLY A 92 6.04 -1.95 15.10
CA GLY A 92 5.07 -0.89 15.46
C GLY A 92 4.75 -0.81 16.95
N GLY A 93 5.42 -1.63 17.78
CA GLY A 93 5.35 -1.52 19.25
C GLY A 93 6.40 -0.56 19.81
N LEU A 94 6.71 -0.71 21.10
CA LEU A 94 7.71 0.11 21.80
C LEU A 94 9.16 -0.30 21.49
N ASP A 95 9.37 -1.54 21.07
CA ASP A 95 10.70 -2.10 20.83
C ASP A 95 11.27 -1.68 19.47
N LEU A 96 12.58 -1.41 19.43
CA LEU A 96 13.30 -1.15 18.19
C LEU A 96 13.55 -2.46 17.44
N VAL A 97 13.00 -2.59 16.24
CA VAL A 97 13.24 -3.75 15.36
C VAL A 97 14.38 -3.44 14.38
N LEU A 98 15.46 -4.22 14.45
CA LEU A 98 16.56 -4.15 13.50
C LEU A 98 16.41 -5.25 12.44
N MET A 99 16.33 -4.83 11.17
CA MET A 99 16.31 -5.71 10.00
C MET A 99 17.59 -5.50 9.19
N ALA A 100 18.44 -6.52 9.10
CA ALA A 100 19.78 -6.38 8.52
C ALA A 100 20.14 -7.57 7.62
N GLY A 101 21.08 -7.37 6.71
CA GLY A 101 21.53 -8.37 5.75
C GLY A 101 21.90 -7.76 4.39
N PRO A 102 22.33 -8.58 3.42
CA PRO A 102 22.92 -8.08 2.19
C PRO A 102 21.89 -7.49 1.23
N CYS A 103 22.39 -6.75 0.24
CA CYS A 103 21.57 -6.21 -0.84
C CYS A 103 21.03 -7.32 -1.75
N SER A 104 21.82 -8.36 -1.99
CA SER A 104 21.51 -9.51 -2.82
C SER A 104 21.97 -10.78 -2.11
N VAL A 105 21.28 -11.89 -2.32
CA VAL A 105 21.78 -13.21 -1.92
C VAL A 105 22.64 -13.75 -3.06
N GLU A 106 23.90 -14.06 -2.79
CA GLU A 106 24.88 -14.43 -3.83
C GLU A 106 25.41 -15.87 -3.67
N ASN A 107 25.44 -16.39 -2.43
CA ASN A 107 25.75 -17.79 -2.15
C ASN A 107 25.27 -18.18 -0.75
N GLU A 108 25.17 -19.49 -0.52
CA GLU A 108 24.66 -20.07 0.73
C GLU A 108 25.55 -19.76 1.94
N ARG A 109 26.86 -20.01 1.82
CA ARG A 109 27.79 -19.85 2.94
C ARG A 109 27.76 -18.42 3.48
N GLU A 110 27.81 -17.44 2.58
CA GLU A 110 27.83 -16.03 2.94
C GLU A 110 26.53 -15.58 3.61
N ILE A 111 25.36 -15.99 3.10
CA ILE A 111 24.10 -15.58 3.73
C ILE A 111 23.92 -16.22 5.11
N LEU A 112 24.36 -17.46 5.30
CA LEU A 112 24.38 -18.11 6.62
C LEU A 112 25.33 -17.39 7.58
N ASP A 113 26.56 -17.09 7.15
CA ASP A 113 27.53 -16.36 7.96
C ASP A 113 27.00 -14.97 8.36
N ILE A 114 26.35 -14.26 7.44
CA ILE A 114 25.72 -12.97 7.71
C ILE A 114 24.55 -13.14 8.68
N ALA A 115 23.70 -14.15 8.50
CA ALA A 115 22.54 -14.40 9.36
C ALA A 115 22.95 -14.58 10.83
N HIS A 116 23.98 -15.39 11.09
CA HIS A 116 24.53 -15.57 12.44
C HIS A 116 25.06 -14.25 13.00
N ARG A 117 25.84 -13.49 12.22
CA ARG A 117 26.39 -12.20 12.66
C ARG A 117 25.33 -11.15 12.95
N VAL A 118 24.28 -11.04 12.13
CA VAL A 118 23.22 -10.05 12.36
C VAL A 118 22.38 -10.43 13.59
N LYS A 119 22.17 -11.72 13.84
CA LYS A 119 21.55 -12.19 15.07
C LYS A 119 22.38 -11.83 16.30
N ASP A 120 23.71 -12.01 16.24
CA ASP A 120 24.62 -11.71 17.36
C ASP A 120 24.60 -10.22 17.76
N VAL A 121 24.32 -9.32 16.81
CA VAL A 121 24.18 -7.87 17.09
C VAL A 121 22.74 -7.46 17.45
N GLY A 122 21.83 -8.42 17.61
CA GLY A 122 20.46 -8.20 18.08
C GLY A 122 19.43 -7.92 16.98
N ALA A 123 19.75 -8.14 15.70
CA ALA A 123 18.72 -8.14 14.66
C ALA A 123 17.76 -9.31 14.88
N THR A 124 16.49 -9.10 14.55
CA THR A 124 15.45 -10.14 14.63
C THR A 124 14.88 -10.51 13.26
N VAL A 125 15.30 -9.78 12.22
CA VAL A 125 14.90 -10.01 10.83
C VAL A 125 16.13 -9.97 9.93
N LEU A 126 16.30 -11.02 9.12
CA LEU A 126 17.27 -11.11 8.04
C LEU A 126 16.65 -10.56 6.75
N ARG A 127 17.30 -9.56 6.14
CA ARG A 127 16.96 -9.10 4.79
C ARG A 127 17.90 -9.68 3.74
N GLY A 128 17.38 -9.99 2.55
CA GLY A 128 18.20 -10.40 1.42
C GLY A 128 17.42 -10.39 0.12
N GLY A 129 17.97 -9.82 -0.95
CA GLY A 129 17.30 -9.80 -2.26
C GLY A 129 17.58 -11.06 -3.06
N ALA A 130 16.60 -11.95 -3.18
CA ALA A 130 16.68 -13.13 -4.06
C ALA A 130 16.53 -12.75 -5.55
N PHE A 131 15.78 -11.68 -5.82
CA PHE A 131 15.56 -11.13 -7.16
C PHE A 131 16.07 -9.69 -7.21
N LYS A 132 16.68 -9.29 -8.32
CA LYS A 132 17.20 -7.92 -8.54
C LYS A 132 16.54 -7.30 -9.77
N PRO A 133 15.80 -6.19 -9.64
CA PRO A 133 15.26 -5.50 -10.79
C PRO A 133 16.41 -4.78 -11.51
N ARG A 134 16.92 -5.34 -12.60
CA ARG A 134 18.05 -4.77 -13.36
C ARG A 134 17.59 -4.34 -14.74
N SER A 135 17.99 -3.13 -15.13
CA SER A 135 17.73 -2.62 -16.49
C SER A 135 18.65 -3.24 -17.55
N SER A 136 19.75 -3.88 -17.12
CA SER A 136 20.70 -4.54 -18.02
C SER A 136 20.64 -6.07 -17.85
N PRO A 137 20.57 -6.84 -18.95
CA PRO A 137 20.56 -8.30 -18.89
C PRO A 137 21.91 -8.90 -18.44
N TYR A 138 23.00 -8.15 -18.55
CA TYR A 138 24.35 -8.61 -18.15
C TYR A 138 24.63 -8.40 -16.66
N SER A 139 23.73 -7.73 -15.95
CA SER A 139 23.82 -7.57 -14.51
C SER A 139 23.40 -8.84 -13.79
N PHE A 140 23.93 -9.07 -12.60
CA PHE A 140 23.43 -10.10 -11.70
C PHE A 140 21.93 -9.87 -11.39
N GLN A 141 21.11 -10.84 -11.76
CA GLN A 141 19.64 -10.80 -11.64
C GLN A 141 19.14 -11.30 -10.28
N GLY A 142 20.03 -11.80 -9.43
CA GLY A 142 19.66 -12.57 -8.25
C GLY A 142 19.68 -14.08 -8.52
N LEU A 143 19.65 -14.87 -7.45
CA LEU A 143 19.59 -16.33 -7.52
C LEU A 143 18.16 -16.88 -7.68
N GLY A 144 17.15 -16.01 -7.61
CA GLY A 144 15.73 -16.41 -7.65
C GLY A 144 15.38 -17.41 -6.57
N LEU A 145 14.75 -18.53 -6.94
CA LEU A 145 14.34 -19.60 -6.03
C LEU A 145 15.47 -20.08 -5.12
N GLN A 146 16.66 -20.32 -5.68
CA GLN A 146 17.80 -20.79 -4.90
C GLN A 146 18.20 -19.77 -3.80
N GLY A 147 18.07 -18.47 -4.09
CA GLY A 147 18.29 -17.42 -3.10
C GLY A 147 17.25 -17.45 -1.98
N LEU A 148 16.00 -17.77 -2.30
CA LEU A 148 14.93 -17.94 -1.31
C LEU A 148 15.15 -19.18 -0.43
N GLU A 149 15.59 -20.30 -1.02
CA GLU A 149 15.95 -21.52 -0.29
C GLU A 149 17.08 -21.25 0.70
N PHE A 150 18.10 -20.49 0.31
CA PHE A 150 19.18 -20.11 1.22
C PHE A 150 18.71 -19.22 2.37
N LEU A 151 17.79 -18.28 2.11
CA LEU A 151 17.18 -17.46 3.16
C LEU A 151 16.34 -18.31 4.13
N ALA A 152 15.59 -19.29 3.63
CA ALA A 152 14.82 -20.20 4.47
C ALA A 152 15.74 -21.04 5.38
N ARG A 153 16.85 -21.56 4.85
CA ARG A 153 17.86 -22.26 5.66
C ARG A 153 18.49 -21.34 6.72
N ALA A 154 18.79 -20.10 6.36
CA ALA A 154 19.27 -19.11 7.32
C ALA A 154 18.26 -18.86 8.45
N ARG A 155 16.96 -18.77 8.13
CA ARG A 155 15.89 -18.70 9.13
C ARG A 155 15.86 -19.94 10.01
N GLU A 156 15.96 -21.14 9.45
CA GLU A 156 15.96 -22.38 10.22
C GLU A 156 17.12 -22.45 11.22
N GLU A 157 18.32 -22.04 10.81
CA GLU A 157 19.52 -22.08 11.67
C GLU A 157 19.52 -21.00 12.75
N THR A 158 18.97 -19.81 12.44
CA THR A 158 19.10 -18.64 13.31
C THR A 158 17.83 -18.27 14.04
N GLY A 159 16.65 -18.66 13.56
CA GLY A 159 15.35 -18.19 14.05
C GLY A 159 15.03 -16.74 13.66
N LEU A 160 15.83 -16.09 12.82
CA LEU A 160 15.52 -14.77 12.27
C LEU A 160 14.35 -14.86 11.30
N ALA A 161 13.40 -13.93 11.38
CA ALA A 161 12.38 -13.80 10.35
C ALA A 161 13.03 -13.32 9.04
N VAL A 162 12.46 -13.64 7.89
CA VAL A 162 13.02 -13.28 6.57
C VAL A 162 12.17 -12.22 5.90
N VAL A 163 12.84 -11.17 5.39
CA VAL A 163 12.26 -10.20 4.46
C VAL A 163 12.99 -10.23 3.12
N THR A 164 12.24 -10.39 2.04
CA THR A 164 12.75 -10.35 0.66
C THR A 164 11.73 -9.71 -0.28
N GLU A 165 12.21 -9.19 -1.39
CA GLU A 165 11.42 -8.44 -2.37
C GLU A 165 10.75 -9.36 -3.39
N ALA A 166 9.48 -9.08 -3.69
CA ALA A 166 8.78 -9.59 -4.86
C ALA A 166 8.77 -8.51 -5.96
N LEU A 167 9.15 -8.87 -7.18
CA LEU A 167 9.27 -7.92 -8.30
C LEU A 167 8.00 -7.79 -9.13
N ASP A 168 7.16 -8.81 -9.11
CA ASP A 168 5.96 -8.93 -9.92
C ASP A 168 4.95 -9.86 -9.21
N PRO A 169 3.70 -9.94 -9.68
CA PRO A 169 2.65 -10.72 -9.03
C PRO A 169 2.97 -12.21 -8.94
N ASP A 170 3.54 -12.80 -10.00
CA ASP A 170 3.93 -14.21 -10.02
C ASP A 170 5.05 -14.49 -8.99
N GLY A 171 5.95 -13.53 -8.82
CA GLY A 171 7.01 -13.56 -7.82
C GLY A 171 6.48 -13.50 -6.38
N VAL A 172 5.32 -12.89 -6.14
CA VAL A 172 4.71 -12.86 -4.79
C VAL A 172 4.37 -14.27 -4.34
N ASP A 173 3.70 -15.07 -5.18
CA ASP A 173 3.28 -16.45 -4.87
C ASP A 173 4.46 -17.35 -4.49
N LEU A 174 5.62 -17.12 -5.11
CA LEU A 174 6.83 -17.82 -4.74
C LEU A 174 7.43 -17.28 -3.45
N VAL A 175 7.56 -15.96 -3.31
CA VAL A 175 8.19 -15.30 -2.16
C VAL A 175 7.45 -15.63 -0.86
N VAL A 176 6.11 -15.66 -0.85
CA VAL A 176 5.31 -15.95 0.37
C VAL A 176 5.55 -17.34 0.95
N GLN A 177 6.10 -18.28 0.17
CA GLN A 177 6.44 -19.62 0.66
C GLN A 177 7.72 -19.60 1.53
N TYR A 178 8.59 -18.61 1.32
CA TYR A 178 9.91 -18.54 1.97
C TYR A 178 10.05 -17.34 2.91
N ALA A 179 9.28 -16.26 2.73
CA ALA A 179 9.41 -15.02 3.47
C ALA A 179 8.35 -14.86 4.57
N ASP A 180 8.76 -14.25 5.68
CA ASP A 180 7.85 -13.81 6.74
C ASP A 180 7.30 -12.41 6.46
N ILE A 181 8.05 -11.60 5.71
CA ILE A 181 7.66 -10.27 5.24
C ILE A 181 7.94 -10.18 3.74
N VAL A 182 6.94 -9.81 2.96
CA VAL A 182 7.09 -9.51 1.53
C VAL A 182 7.38 -8.02 1.37
N GLN A 183 8.54 -7.68 0.81
CA GLN A 183 8.89 -6.30 0.47
C GLN A 183 8.39 -5.97 -0.94
N ILE A 184 7.74 -4.82 -1.09
CA ILE A 184 7.49 -4.19 -2.39
C ILE A 184 8.52 -3.07 -2.57
N GLY A 185 9.35 -3.18 -3.61
CA GLY A 185 10.39 -2.20 -3.89
C GLY A 185 9.80 -0.84 -4.27
N ALA A 186 10.58 0.23 -4.05
CA ALA A 186 10.14 1.60 -4.35
C ALA A 186 9.73 1.82 -5.82
N ARG A 187 10.28 1.03 -6.75
CA ARG A 187 9.92 1.07 -8.18
C ARG A 187 8.48 0.61 -8.43
N ASN A 188 7.99 -0.31 -7.60
CA ASN A 188 6.67 -0.91 -7.74
C ASN A 188 5.65 -0.26 -6.77
N MET A 189 6.02 0.80 -6.05
CA MET A 189 5.16 1.46 -5.05
C MET A 189 3.79 1.91 -5.61
N LYS A 190 3.72 2.19 -6.91
CA LYS A 190 2.49 2.63 -7.61
C LYS A 190 1.98 1.61 -8.62
N GLU A 191 2.60 0.44 -8.71
CA GLU A 191 2.18 -0.59 -9.66
C GLU A 191 0.99 -1.34 -9.07
N LEU A 192 -0.20 -0.95 -9.52
CA LEU A 192 -1.43 -1.67 -9.23
C LEU A 192 -1.62 -2.74 -10.32
N CYS A 193 -1.77 -3.98 -9.89
CA CYS A 193 -2.09 -5.08 -10.80
C CYS A 193 -3.52 -4.89 -11.29
N THR A 194 -3.68 -4.48 -12.54
CA THR A 194 -4.99 -4.52 -13.20
C THR A 194 -5.22 -5.94 -13.67
N SER A 195 -6.27 -6.59 -13.19
CA SER A 195 -6.74 -7.86 -13.75
C SER A 195 -6.99 -7.67 -15.24
N ALA A 196 -6.28 -8.42 -16.08
CA ALA A 196 -6.57 -8.53 -17.52
C ALA A 196 -7.81 -9.40 -17.76
#